data_AF-Q9X0Q0-F1
#
_entry.id   AF-Q9X0Q0-F1
#
_cell.length_a   1.000
_cell.length_b   1.000
_cell.length_c   1.000
_cell.angle_alpha   90.00
_cell.angle_beta   90.00
_cell.angle_gamma   90.00
#
_symmetry.space_group_name_H-M   'P 1'
#
loop_
_entity.id
_entity.type
_entity.pdbx_description
1 polymer ?
#
loop_
_entity_poly.entity_id
_entity_poly.type
_entity_poly.pdbx_seq_one_letter_code
_entity_poly.pdbx_strand_id
1 'polypeptide(L)'
;MTHIVHKGLDFFVKPQKVSLNLNMKIGSLKVHPEDLKLLMKKVPVFMMSYYDNKAFMERELEISSADFPNGVVFFSYYEPVPAELNWDVDKKLISQLTKYFHLYDLVHSINSLIDETEGSSLHIGVYEEWLDRIMVKVPSENTEELRNMLSRFSLLYTTKILWKIFRGNFEELKKRTHEIAYKLYEVAGF
;
A
#
# COMPACT_ATOMS: atom_id res chain seq x y z
N MET A 1 8.82 4.17 -6.28
CA MET A 1 8.40 4.79 -4.98
C MET A 1 9.43 5.77 -4.42
N THR A 2 9.00 6.71 -3.56
CA THR A 2 9.87 7.62 -2.79
C THR A 2 9.81 7.30 -1.30
N HIS A 3 10.96 7.35 -0.62
CA HIS A 3 11.07 7.15 0.83
C HIS A 3 11.68 8.37 1.50
N ILE A 4 11.15 8.75 2.65
CA ILE A 4 11.67 9.81 3.51
C ILE A 4 11.79 9.23 4.91
N VAL A 5 13.00 9.25 5.46
CA VAL A 5 13.25 8.88 6.84
C VAL A 5 13.17 10.14 7.67
N HIS A 6 12.45 10.12 8.76
CA HIS A 6 12.28 11.28 9.61
C HIS A 6 12.22 10.91 11.08
N LYS A 7 12.39 11.94 11.90
CA LYS A 7 12.36 11.80 13.35
C LYS A 7 11.53 12.90 13.99
N GLY A 8 10.21 12.74 13.90
CA GLY A 8 9.27 13.83 14.17
C GLY A 8 9.43 14.93 13.13
N LEU A 9 9.28 16.19 13.56
CA LEU A 9 9.45 17.37 12.70
C LEU A 9 10.90 17.91 12.68
N ASP A 10 11.76 17.41 13.56
CA ASP A 10 13.12 17.95 13.78
C ASP A 10 14.12 17.57 12.69
N PHE A 11 13.87 16.46 11.99
CA PHE A 11 14.83 15.86 11.07
C PHE A 11 14.10 15.04 10.03
N PHE A 12 14.48 15.22 8.77
CA PHE A 12 14.11 14.34 7.68
C PHE A 12 15.25 14.24 6.68
N VAL A 13 15.39 13.05 6.08
CA VAL A 13 16.37 12.78 5.05
C VAL A 13 15.74 11.88 4.00
N LYS A 14 16.02 12.16 2.73
CA LYS A 14 15.69 11.26 1.63
C LYS A 14 16.86 10.29 1.45
N PRO A 15 16.70 8.98 1.71
CA PRO A 15 17.78 8.03 1.48
C PRO A 15 18.17 7.96 0.00
N GLN A 16 19.46 7.75 -0.24
CA GLN A 16 20.01 7.52 -1.58
C GLN A 16 19.59 6.15 -2.14
N LYS A 17 19.44 5.16 -1.25
CA LYS A 17 18.99 3.81 -1.59
C LYS A 17 18.19 3.25 -0.42
N VAL A 18 17.13 2.51 -0.73
CA VAL A 18 16.35 1.74 0.23
C VAL A 18 16.16 0.33 -0.32
N SER A 19 16.24 -0.66 0.56
CA SER A 19 15.93 -2.05 0.28
C SER A 19 15.05 -2.58 1.40
N LEU A 20 13.86 -3.08 1.07
CA LEU A 20 12.92 -3.64 2.02
C LEU A 20 12.67 -5.11 1.70
N ASN A 21 12.74 -5.97 2.72
CA ASN A 21 12.27 -7.34 2.65
C ASN A 21 10.89 -7.43 3.31
N LEU A 22 9.86 -7.48 2.47
CA LEU A 22 8.46 -7.43 2.90
C LEU A 22 8.04 -8.60 3.78
N ASN A 23 8.68 -9.76 3.62
CA ASN A 23 8.34 -10.98 4.34
C ASN A 23 9.00 -10.99 5.73
N MET A 24 10.28 -10.64 5.79
CA MET A 24 11.04 -10.63 7.04
C MET A 24 10.85 -9.34 7.83
N LYS A 25 10.22 -8.31 7.24
CA LYS A 25 10.05 -6.96 7.82
C LYS A 25 11.38 -6.35 8.28
N ILE A 26 12.40 -6.56 7.46
CA ILE A 26 13.75 -5.98 7.65
C ILE A 26 14.15 -5.21 6.40
N GLY A 27 15.06 -4.27 6.55
CA GLY A 27 15.56 -3.49 5.43
C GLY A 27 16.94 -2.92 5.67
N SER A 28 17.41 -2.24 4.63
CA SER A 28 18.56 -1.36 4.72
C SER A 28 18.31 -0.08 3.95
N LEU A 29 18.94 1.00 4.39
CA LEU A 29 18.92 2.28 3.72
C LEU A 29 20.31 2.91 3.71
N LYS A 30 20.58 3.71 2.69
CA LYS A 30 21.81 4.49 2.56
C LYS A 30 21.49 5.97 2.65
N VAL A 31 22.17 6.66 3.56
CA VAL A 31 22.11 8.11 3.77
C VAL A 31 23.53 8.68 3.77
N HIS A 32 23.68 10.00 3.83
CA HIS A 32 25.00 10.59 4.03
C HIS A 32 25.53 10.23 5.43
N PRO A 33 26.84 9.98 5.64
CA PRO A 33 27.40 9.66 6.95
C PRO A 33 27.08 10.68 8.05
N GLU A 34 26.97 11.97 7.71
CA GLU A 34 26.56 13.01 8.67
C GLU A 34 25.09 12.89 9.07
N ASP A 35 24.20 12.57 8.14
CA ASP A 35 22.78 12.32 8.43
C ASP A 35 22.63 11.07 9.30
N LEU A 36 23.45 10.04 9.05
CA LEU A 36 23.48 8.83 9.87
C LEU A 36 23.84 9.13 11.33
N LYS A 37 24.85 9.98 11.57
CA LYS A 37 25.19 10.40 12.94
C LYS A 37 24.04 11.10 13.65
N LEU A 38 23.18 11.83 12.92
CA LEU A 38 22.00 12.47 13.47
C LEU A 38 20.87 11.46 13.71
N LEU A 39 20.66 10.53 12.78
CA LEU A 39 19.67 9.46 12.85
C LEU A 39 19.87 8.59 14.10
N MET A 40 21.10 8.19 14.39
CA MET A 40 21.42 7.26 15.49
C MET A 40 21.27 7.86 16.90
N LYS A 41 21.08 9.17 17.02
CA LYS A 41 21.07 9.85 18.34
C LYS A 41 19.74 9.77 19.07
N LYS A 42 18.64 9.35 18.44
CA LYS A 42 17.30 9.42 19.04
C LYS A 42 16.36 8.33 18.52
N VAL A 43 15.40 7.94 19.37
CA VAL A 43 14.30 7.00 19.10
C VAL A 43 12.97 7.75 19.37
N PRO A 44 11.86 7.51 18.64
CA PRO A 44 11.68 6.61 17.49
C PRO A 44 12.07 7.23 16.13
N VAL A 45 12.39 6.38 15.16
CA VAL A 45 12.69 6.73 13.76
C VAL A 45 11.57 6.18 12.87
N PHE A 46 11.12 6.98 11.91
CA PHE A 46 10.06 6.58 10.99
C PHE A 46 10.52 6.70 9.54
N MET A 47 9.92 5.87 8.69
CA MET A 47 10.08 5.95 7.25
C MET A 47 8.71 6.10 6.61
N MET A 48 8.47 7.30 6.11
CA MET A 48 7.33 7.56 5.26
C MET A 48 7.66 7.13 3.84
N SER A 49 6.78 6.33 3.24
CA SER A 49 6.94 5.85 1.87
C SER A 49 5.73 6.21 1.04
N TYR A 50 5.99 6.75 -0.14
CA TYR A 50 5.00 7.29 -1.04
C TYR A 50 5.12 6.61 -2.40
N TYR A 51 3.99 6.19 -2.94
CA TYR A 51 3.82 6.13 -4.38
C TYR A 51 3.51 7.54 -4.88
N ASP A 52 2.50 8.18 -4.26
CA ASP A 52 2.11 9.57 -4.43
C ASP A 52 1.47 10.13 -3.14
N ASN A 53 0.73 11.25 -3.22
CA ASN A 53 0.06 11.86 -2.08
C ASN A 53 -1.22 11.14 -1.61
N LYS A 54 -1.76 10.20 -2.40
CA LYS A 54 -2.94 9.40 -2.05
C LYS A 54 -2.58 8.01 -1.58
N ALA A 55 -1.47 7.44 -2.04
CA ALA A 55 -0.98 6.11 -1.67
C ALA A 55 0.36 6.24 -0.95
N PHE A 56 0.31 6.20 0.39
CA PHE A 56 1.48 6.29 1.25
C PHE A 56 1.34 5.40 2.50
N MET A 57 2.46 5.13 3.14
CA MET A 57 2.53 4.35 4.38
C MET A 57 3.72 4.80 5.22
N GLU A 58 3.46 5.10 6.50
CA GLU A 58 4.49 5.33 7.50
C GLU A 58 4.87 4.01 8.16
N ARG A 59 6.17 3.77 8.30
CA ARG A 59 6.71 2.61 9.02
C ARG A 59 7.53 3.09 10.19
N GLU A 60 7.32 2.50 11.34
CA GLU A 60 8.26 2.64 12.45
C GLU A 60 9.49 1.78 12.17
N LEU A 61 10.67 2.37 12.31
CA LEU A 61 11.95 1.70 12.11
C LEU A 61 12.60 1.41 13.46
N GLU A 62 13.01 0.15 13.64
CA GLU A 62 13.87 -0.27 14.73
C GLU A 62 15.26 -0.53 14.16
N ILE A 63 16.20 0.38 14.45
CA ILE A 63 17.56 0.30 13.91
C ILE A 63 18.32 -0.82 14.62
N SER A 64 18.77 -1.81 13.84
CA SER A 64 19.51 -2.96 14.36
C SER A 64 21.02 -2.75 14.34
N SER A 65 21.54 -2.12 13.30
CA SER A 65 22.98 -1.81 13.16
C SER A 65 23.23 -0.74 12.10
N ALA A 66 24.44 -0.17 12.08
CA ALA A 66 24.84 0.83 11.10
C ALA A 66 26.33 0.70 10.72
N ASP A 67 26.63 0.96 9.45
CA ASP A 67 27.96 1.15 8.89
C ASP A 67 28.18 2.65 8.67
N PHE A 68 28.81 3.30 9.65
CA PHE A 68 29.04 4.74 9.65
C PHE A 68 29.89 5.25 8.48
N PRO A 69 31.04 4.64 8.15
CA PRO A 69 31.83 5.03 6.98
C PRO A 69 31.03 5.05 5.68
N ASN A 70 30.18 4.05 5.47
CA ASN A 70 29.43 3.92 4.21
C ASN A 70 28.03 4.56 4.24
N GLY A 71 27.60 5.08 5.40
CA GLY A 71 26.28 5.69 5.58
C GLY A 71 25.13 4.70 5.46
N VAL A 72 25.35 3.43 5.79
CA VAL A 72 24.33 2.37 5.65
C VAL A 72 23.72 2.02 7.00
N VAL A 73 22.41 1.83 7.02
CA VAL A 73 21.63 1.44 8.19
C VAL A 73 20.88 0.16 7.89
N PHE A 74 20.85 -0.76 8.86
CA PHE A 74 20.03 -1.95 8.85
C PHE A 74 18.96 -1.84 9.93
N PHE A 75 17.75 -2.28 9.63
CA PHE A 75 16.61 -2.10 10.52
C PHE A 75 15.57 -3.21 10.37
N SER A 76 14.83 -3.47 11.45
CA SER A 76 13.48 -4.04 11.39
C SER A 76 12.46 -2.90 11.23
N TYR A 77 11.26 -3.22 10.78
CA TYR A 77 10.20 -2.23 10.67
C TYR A 77 8.82 -2.79 10.95
N TYR A 78 7.94 -1.93 11.46
CA TYR A 78 6.53 -2.21 11.64
C TYR A 78 5.70 -1.52 10.54
N GLU A 79 4.68 -2.21 10.05
CA GLU A 79 3.71 -1.66 9.10
C GLU A 79 2.34 -1.56 9.75
N PRO A 80 1.58 -0.47 9.48
CA PRO A 80 0.23 -0.28 10.00
C PRO A 80 -0.81 -1.21 9.34
N VAL A 81 -0.40 -2.03 8.38
CA VAL A 81 -1.28 -2.96 7.66
C VAL A 81 -0.89 -4.41 7.93
N PRO A 82 -1.84 -5.35 7.90
CA PRO A 82 -1.55 -6.77 8.15
C PRO A 82 -0.53 -7.35 7.15
N ALA A 83 0.37 -8.20 7.65
CA ALA A 83 1.47 -8.76 6.86
C ALA A 83 0.97 -9.67 5.72
N GLU A 84 -0.21 -10.24 5.85
CA GLU A 84 -0.88 -11.11 4.88
C GLU A 84 -1.04 -10.42 3.51
N LEU A 85 -1.14 -9.09 3.47
CA LEU A 85 -1.18 -8.32 2.22
C LEU A 85 0.07 -8.50 1.34
N ASN A 86 1.18 -8.96 1.90
CA ASN A 86 2.42 -9.22 1.16
C ASN A 86 2.33 -10.43 0.20
N TRP A 87 1.52 -11.44 0.55
CA TRP A 87 1.54 -12.75 -0.13
C TRP A 87 0.17 -13.32 -0.48
N ASP A 88 -0.92 -12.89 0.16
CA ASP A 88 -2.27 -13.43 -0.09
C ASP A 88 -3.02 -12.71 -1.24
N VAL A 89 -2.39 -11.73 -1.89
CA VAL A 89 -2.96 -10.94 -3.00
C VAL A 89 -2.44 -11.38 -4.38
N ASP A 90 -3.26 -11.21 -5.42
CA ASP A 90 -2.90 -11.53 -6.82
C ASP A 90 -2.07 -10.39 -7.42
N LYS A 91 -0.73 -10.53 -7.34
CA LYS A 91 0.24 -9.52 -7.80
C LYS A 91 0.08 -9.21 -9.29
N LYS A 92 -0.24 -10.23 -10.10
CA LYS A 92 -0.39 -10.07 -11.56
C LYS A 92 -1.63 -9.25 -11.87
N LEU A 93 -2.76 -9.55 -11.22
CA LEU A 93 -3.99 -8.78 -11.35
C LEU A 93 -3.78 -7.32 -10.95
N ILE A 94 -3.15 -7.07 -9.79
CA ILE A 94 -2.87 -5.70 -9.31
C ILE A 94 -1.99 -4.95 -10.33
N SER A 95 -0.91 -5.58 -10.81
CA SER A 95 -0.02 -4.99 -11.82
C SER A 95 -0.71 -4.71 -13.16
N GLN A 96 -1.72 -5.50 -13.54
CA GLN A 96 -2.54 -5.21 -14.73
C GLN A 96 -3.47 -4.02 -14.50
N LEU A 97 -4.09 -3.93 -13.32
CA LEU A 97 -5.01 -2.84 -12.98
C LEU A 97 -4.32 -1.47 -12.89
N THR A 98 -3.07 -1.42 -12.44
CA THR A 98 -2.31 -0.16 -12.34
C THR A 98 -2.08 0.51 -13.69
N LYS A 99 -2.25 -0.21 -14.80
CA LYS A 99 -2.20 0.35 -16.17
C LYS A 99 -3.42 1.20 -16.51
N TYR A 100 -4.54 0.98 -15.81
CA TYR A 100 -5.83 1.61 -16.10
C TYR A 100 -6.31 2.50 -14.95
N PHE A 101 -5.94 2.16 -13.71
CA PHE A 101 -6.46 2.80 -12.52
C PHE A 101 -5.35 3.21 -11.56
N HIS A 102 -5.58 4.34 -10.89
CA HIS A 102 -4.87 4.64 -9.66
C HIS A 102 -5.39 3.73 -8.54
N LEU A 103 -4.53 2.94 -7.88
CA LEU A 103 -4.99 1.93 -6.93
C LEU A 103 -5.70 2.52 -5.71
N TYR A 104 -5.34 3.74 -5.28
CA TYR A 104 -6.09 4.39 -4.21
C TYR A 104 -7.54 4.66 -4.62
N ASP A 105 -7.77 5.16 -5.84
CA ASP A 105 -9.13 5.50 -6.28
C ASP A 105 -9.96 4.22 -6.45
N LEU A 106 -9.33 3.12 -6.89
CA LEU A 106 -9.97 1.81 -6.98
C LEU A 106 -10.32 1.23 -5.60
N VAL A 107 -9.38 1.25 -4.65
CA VAL A 107 -9.59 0.80 -3.26
C VAL A 107 -10.68 1.64 -2.59
N HIS A 108 -10.61 2.96 -2.73
CA HIS A 108 -11.60 3.89 -2.19
C HIS A 108 -13.00 3.63 -2.79
N SER A 109 -13.08 3.43 -4.10
CA SER A 109 -14.36 3.18 -4.77
C SER A 109 -15.00 1.87 -4.34
N ILE A 110 -14.23 0.80 -4.11
CA ILE A 110 -14.77 -0.45 -3.55
C ILE A 110 -15.21 -0.25 -2.10
N ASN A 111 -14.47 0.53 -1.30
CA ASN A 111 -14.92 0.87 0.04
C ASN A 111 -16.26 1.61 -0.01
N SER A 112 -16.43 2.59 -0.91
CA SER A 112 -17.72 3.26 -1.11
C SER A 112 -18.83 2.29 -1.51
N LEU A 113 -18.56 1.34 -2.42
CA LEU A 113 -19.54 0.31 -2.77
C LEU A 113 -19.96 -0.54 -1.56
N ILE A 114 -19.00 -0.97 -0.73
CA ILE A 114 -19.28 -1.75 0.47
C ILE A 114 -20.13 -0.93 1.45
N ASP A 115 -19.77 0.33 1.69
CA ASP A 115 -20.47 1.29 2.55
C ASP A 115 -21.92 1.52 2.07
N GLU A 116 -22.12 1.68 0.75
CA GLU A 116 -23.43 1.81 0.10
C GLU A 116 -24.30 0.56 0.27
N THR A 117 -23.69 -0.59 0.56
CA THR A 117 -24.37 -1.90 0.65
C THR A 117 -24.54 -2.40 2.09
N GLU A 118 -23.88 -1.82 3.09
CA GLU A 118 -24.12 -2.16 4.49
C GLU A 118 -25.54 -1.74 4.91
N GLY A 119 -26.46 -2.72 4.90
CA GLY A 119 -27.88 -2.55 5.22
C GLY A 119 -28.84 -3.22 4.23
N SER A 120 -28.34 -3.66 3.07
CA SER A 120 -29.11 -4.45 2.09
C SER A 120 -28.21 -5.48 1.42
N SER A 121 -28.79 -6.61 0.96
CA SER A 121 -28.02 -7.55 0.13
C SER A 121 -27.45 -6.79 -1.06
N LEU A 122 -26.17 -6.98 -1.38
CA LEU A 122 -25.51 -6.37 -2.55
C LEU A 122 -26.31 -6.72 -3.81
N HIS A 123 -27.26 -5.85 -4.16
CA HIS A 123 -28.16 -6.09 -5.28
C HIS A 123 -27.30 -6.01 -6.53
N ILE A 124 -27.45 -6.99 -7.42
CA ILE A 124 -26.68 -7.07 -8.68
C ILE A 124 -26.67 -5.71 -9.39
N GLY A 125 -27.80 -4.97 -9.37
CA GLY A 125 -27.88 -3.62 -9.93
C GLY A 125 -26.85 -2.62 -9.38
N VAL A 126 -26.63 -2.57 -8.07
CA VAL A 126 -25.68 -1.62 -7.44
C VAL A 126 -24.24 -1.95 -7.85
N TYR A 127 -23.92 -3.23 -7.97
CA TYR A 127 -22.61 -3.67 -8.45
C TYR A 127 -22.39 -3.33 -9.92
N GLU A 128 -23.37 -3.60 -10.79
CA GLU A 128 -23.27 -3.26 -12.21
C GLU A 128 -23.19 -1.74 -12.41
N GLU A 129 -23.95 -0.95 -11.65
CA GLU A 129 -23.84 0.51 -11.65
C GLU A 129 -22.47 0.99 -11.17
N TRP A 130 -21.89 0.35 -10.16
CA TRP A 130 -20.52 0.65 -9.73
C TRP A 130 -19.49 0.33 -10.82
N LEU A 131 -19.60 -0.84 -11.47
CA LEU A 131 -18.73 -1.21 -12.59
C LEU A 131 -18.81 -0.16 -13.70
N ASP A 132 -20.01 0.21 -14.13
CA ASP A 132 -20.20 1.18 -15.19
C ASP A 132 -19.69 2.58 -14.79
N ARG A 133 -19.79 2.96 -13.51
CA ARG A 133 -19.22 4.21 -12.97
C ARG A 133 -17.69 4.24 -12.99
N ILE A 134 -17.03 3.15 -12.62
CA ILE A 134 -15.56 3.12 -12.48
C ILE A 134 -14.84 2.83 -13.79
N MET A 135 -15.50 2.19 -14.76
CA MET A 135 -14.91 1.82 -16.05
C MET A 135 -14.30 3.03 -16.77
N VAL A 136 -12.98 2.97 -17.02
CA VAL A 136 -12.30 3.94 -17.88
C VAL A 136 -12.53 3.62 -19.34
N LYS A 137 -12.47 4.64 -20.20
CA LYS A 137 -12.58 4.45 -21.65
C LYS A 137 -11.37 3.67 -22.16
N VAL A 138 -11.62 2.48 -22.69
CA VAL A 138 -10.65 1.62 -23.37
C VAL A 138 -11.17 1.23 -24.76
N PRO A 139 -10.29 0.79 -25.68
CA PRO A 139 -10.74 0.18 -26.94
C PRO A 139 -11.74 -0.95 -26.68
N SER A 140 -12.76 -1.06 -27.54
CA SER A 140 -13.90 -1.97 -27.38
C SER A 140 -13.50 -3.43 -27.11
N GLU A 141 -12.42 -3.88 -27.74
CA GLU A 141 -11.85 -5.21 -27.61
C GLU A 141 -11.31 -5.52 -26.20
N ASN A 142 -10.98 -4.48 -25.42
CA ASN A 142 -10.41 -4.62 -24.07
C ASN A 142 -11.45 -4.36 -22.97
N THR A 143 -12.64 -3.86 -23.32
CA THR A 143 -13.69 -3.49 -22.34
C THR A 143 -14.08 -4.67 -21.47
N GLU A 144 -14.35 -5.82 -22.08
CA GLU A 144 -14.77 -7.02 -21.37
C GLU A 144 -13.64 -7.60 -20.50
N GLU A 145 -12.40 -7.55 -20.97
CA GLU A 145 -11.24 -7.96 -20.18
C GLU A 145 -11.09 -7.08 -18.94
N LEU A 146 -11.24 -5.76 -19.08
CA LEU A 146 -11.17 -4.81 -17.97
C LEU A 146 -12.29 -5.04 -16.95
N ARG A 147 -13.53 -5.28 -17.42
CA ARG A 147 -14.68 -5.59 -16.56
C ARG A 147 -14.43 -6.88 -15.75
N ASN A 148 -13.86 -7.90 -16.39
CA ASN A 148 -13.47 -9.14 -15.73
C ASN A 148 -12.34 -8.94 -14.71
N MET A 149 -11.34 -8.10 -15.01
CA MET A 149 -10.28 -7.76 -14.06
C MET A 149 -10.82 -7.03 -12.82
N LEU A 150 -11.68 -6.03 -13.02
CA LEU A 150 -12.34 -5.32 -11.92
C LEU A 150 -13.19 -6.27 -11.06
N SER A 151 -13.90 -7.20 -11.69
CA SER A 151 -14.74 -8.16 -10.98
C SER A 151 -13.92 -9.13 -10.14
N ARG A 152 -12.81 -9.65 -10.70
CA ARG A 152 -11.86 -10.47 -9.95
C ARG A 152 -11.22 -9.70 -8.80
N PHE A 153 -10.92 -8.41 -9.00
CA PHE A 153 -10.35 -7.58 -7.95
C PHE A 153 -11.35 -7.28 -6.84
N SER A 154 -12.60 -6.96 -7.17
CA SER A 154 -13.68 -6.80 -6.20
C SER A 154 -13.90 -8.06 -5.36
N LEU A 155 -13.92 -9.24 -6.00
CA LEU A 155 -14.01 -10.51 -5.29
C LEU A 155 -12.81 -10.75 -4.37
N LEU A 156 -11.58 -10.49 -4.85
CA LEU A 156 -10.36 -10.61 -4.04
C LEU A 156 -10.40 -9.64 -2.84
N TYR A 157 -10.79 -8.40 -3.08
CA TYR A 157 -10.80 -7.35 -2.08
C TYR A 157 -11.82 -7.65 -0.97
N THR A 158 -13.03 -8.06 -1.34
CA THR A 158 -14.08 -8.42 -0.37
C THR A 158 -13.76 -9.71 0.38
N THR A 159 -13.44 -10.80 -0.32
CA THR A 159 -13.28 -12.11 0.33
C THR A 159 -11.95 -12.24 1.07
N LYS A 160 -10.84 -11.79 0.49
CA LYS A 160 -9.52 -11.93 1.09
C LYS A 160 -9.17 -10.72 1.94
N ILE A 161 -9.22 -9.51 1.39
CA ILE A 161 -8.74 -8.34 2.12
C ILE A 161 -9.69 -8.01 3.27
N LEU A 162 -10.97 -7.75 2.99
CA LEU A 162 -11.94 -7.43 4.03
C LEU A 162 -12.20 -8.63 4.97
N TRP A 163 -12.74 -9.74 4.46
CA TRP A 163 -13.24 -10.81 5.33
C TRP A 163 -12.14 -11.67 5.97
N LYS A 164 -11.06 -11.98 5.27
CA LYS A 164 -9.98 -12.83 5.81
C LYS A 164 -8.93 -12.03 6.57
N ILE A 165 -8.33 -11.02 5.94
CA ILE A 165 -7.18 -10.28 6.49
C ILE A 165 -7.64 -9.29 7.57
N PHE A 166 -8.65 -8.47 7.28
CA PHE A 166 -9.23 -7.52 8.23
C PHE A 166 -10.34 -8.12 9.09
N ARG A 167 -10.63 -9.43 8.95
CA ARG A 167 -11.63 -10.18 9.74
C ARG A 167 -13.03 -9.55 9.74
N GLY A 168 -13.40 -8.94 8.61
CA GLY A 168 -14.67 -8.21 8.46
C GLY A 168 -14.71 -6.85 9.16
N ASN A 169 -13.60 -6.37 9.72
CA ASN A 169 -13.53 -5.02 10.31
C ASN A 169 -13.41 -3.97 9.19
N PHE A 170 -14.55 -3.61 8.60
CA PHE A 170 -14.63 -2.66 7.50
C PHE A 170 -14.16 -1.26 7.89
N GLU A 171 -14.47 -0.81 9.12
CA GLU A 171 -14.04 0.49 9.63
C GLU A 171 -12.51 0.64 9.68
N GLU A 172 -11.80 -0.38 10.17
CA GLU A 172 -10.33 -0.36 10.16
C GLU A 172 -9.80 -0.38 8.72
N LEU A 173 -10.38 -1.21 7.85
CA LEU A 173 -9.98 -1.28 6.45
C LEU A 173 -10.18 0.07 5.73
N LYS A 174 -11.29 0.77 5.98
CA LYS A 174 -11.59 2.10 5.43
C LYS A 174 -10.58 3.14 5.93
N LYS A 175 -10.24 3.13 7.22
CA LYS A 175 -9.20 4.02 7.79
C LYS A 175 -7.83 3.80 7.16
N ARG A 176 -7.53 2.57 6.73
CA ARG A 176 -6.25 2.18 6.13
C ARG A 176 -6.21 2.27 4.61
N THR A 177 -7.15 2.97 3.97
CA THR A 177 -7.26 3.06 2.49
C THR A 177 -5.93 3.48 1.84
N HIS A 178 -5.25 4.49 2.41
CA HIS A 178 -3.98 5.01 1.88
C HIS A 178 -2.87 3.96 1.94
N GLU A 179 -2.73 3.28 3.09
CA GLU A 179 -1.70 2.29 3.33
C GLU A 179 -1.97 1.00 2.55
N ILE A 180 -3.23 0.56 2.43
CA ILE A 180 -3.60 -0.58 1.59
C ILE A 180 -3.27 -0.29 0.13
N ALA A 181 -3.66 0.87 -0.40
CA ALA A 181 -3.35 1.25 -1.77
C ALA A 181 -1.85 1.28 -2.04
N TYR A 182 -1.08 1.89 -1.14
CA TYR A 182 0.38 1.87 -1.20
C TYR A 182 0.93 0.44 -1.18
N LYS A 183 0.40 -0.41 -0.30
CA LYS A 183 0.85 -1.79 -0.15
C LYS A 183 0.64 -2.61 -1.43
N LEU A 184 -0.48 -2.39 -2.11
CA LEU A 184 -0.75 -3.05 -3.39
C LEU A 184 0.26 -2.61 -4.48
N TYR A 185 0.63 -1.33 -4.55
CA TYR A 185 1.70 -0.87 -5.45
C TYR A 185 3.04 -1.53 -5.11
N GLU A 186 3.42 -1.55 -3.83
CA GLU A 186 4.67 -2.13 -3.37
C GLU A 186 4.78 -3.62 -3.72
N VAL A 187 3.69 -4.38 -3.49
CA VAL A 187 3.64 -5.80 -3.80
C VAL A 187 3.64 -6.08 -5.31
N ALA A 188 3.12 -5.16 -6.12
CA ALA A 188 3.15 -5.22 -7.58
C ALA A 188 4.50 -4.76 -8.19
N GLY A 189 5.42 -4.22 -7.38
CA GLY A 189 6.79 -3.90 -7.78
C GLY A 189 7.01 -2.49 -8.33
N PHE A 190 6.19 -1.51 -7.94
CA PHE A 190 6.31 -0.09 -8.33
C PHE A 190 7.17 0.76 -7.39
#